data_AF-A0A7H1NQ43-F1
#
_entry.id   AF-A0A7H1NQ43-F1
#
_cell.length_a   1.000
_cell.length_b   1.000
_cell.length_c   1.000
_cell.angle_alpha   90.00
_cell.angle_beta   90.00
_cell.angle_gamma   90.00
#
_symmetry.space_group_name_H-M   'P 1'
#
loop_
_entity.id
_entity.type
_entity.pdbx_description
1 polymer ?
#
loop_
_entity_poly.entity_id
_entity_poly.type
_entity_poly.pdbx_seq_one_letter_code
_entity_poly.pdbx_strand_id
1 'polypeptide(L)'
;MGNFFTEEKGANLIDKPKILQHGGCLTKARQIFPQAPEPFIDLSTGINPFSYPIDWQGVDLTRLPEPEEEEKLRSIAAQAYGVATSDHVCLASGTQLLISLLPVILPVGRVMLLEPTYQEYRHVWHSYAREVISCHSLEQMAHYYTQYPQGSPLIGILCNPNNPDGRKFPKNQLAALLRTARQNGGWLIIDEAYADMEGESIAGLVGEEGLVVLRSFGKSYGLAGVRLGFLLSSEVIVQKMRQLMGPWPVSALALTVACQALEDRQWLTNCQKKLEQQGYALQEIFSQAGLVCQGHTHLFYLVNTVFAHKLWQHLGHYGLLTRCFSYNENWLRIGIPENGAVLERLDNALSLFHF
;
A
#
# COMPACT_ATOMS: atom_id res chain seq x y z
N MET A 1 -35.44 -32.84 -2.37
CA MET A 1 -36.26 -32.56 -3.57
C MET A 1 -37.17 -31.39 -3.26
N GLY A 2 -37.04 -30.28 -3.99
CA GLY A 2 -37.86 -29.08 -3.79
C GLY A 2 -37.09 -27.81 -4.14
N ASN A 3 -36.95 -27.56 -5.44
CA ASN A 3 -36.37 -26.37 -6.04
C ASN A 3 -37.16 -25.12 -5.63
N PHE A 4 -36.45 -24.04 -5.28
CA PHE A 4 -36.94 -22.67 -5.44
C PHE A 4 -35.84 -21.84 -6.12
N PHE A 5 -35.82 -21.94 -7.45
CA PHE A 5 -35.30 -20.90 -8.32
C PHE A 5 -36.49 -19.98 -8.66
N THR A 6 -36.37 -18.70 -8.37
CA THR A 6 -37.15 -17.66 -9.06
C THR A 6 -36.16 -16.75 -9.75
N GLU A 7 -36.11 -16.92 -11.07
CA GLU A 7 -35.52 -15.98 -12.02
C GLU A 7 -36.33 -14.68 -12.00
N GLU A 8 -35.65 -13.54 -11.81
CA GLU A 8 -36.09 -12.28 -12.41
C GLU A 8 -35.04 -11.85 -13.44
N LYS A 9 -35.48 -11.85 -14.70
CA LYS A 9 -34.75 -11.32 -15.86
C LYS A 9 -34.81 -9.80 -15.84
N GLY A 10 -33.67 -9.14 -16.03
CA GLY A 10 -33.62 -7.70 -16.26
C GLY A 10 -32.27 -7.19 -16.77
N ALA A 11 -32.21 -6.96 -18.09
CA ALA A 11 -31.26 -6.16 -18.84
C ALA A 11 -29.84 -6.72 -19.12
N ASN A 12 -29.54 -6.81 -20.42
CA ASN A 12 -28.26 -7.14 -21.05
C ASN A 12 -27.06 -6.42 -20.43
N LEU A 13 -26.26 -7.14 -19.64
CA LEU A 13 -24.87 -6.81 -19.34
C LEU A 13 -23.98 -7.42 -20.44
N ILE A 14 -23.91 -6.76 -21.60
CA ILE A 14 -22.86 -7.06 -22.58
C ILE A 14 -21.54 -6.58 -21.97
N ASP A 15 -20.72 -7.54 -21.57
CA ASP A 15 -19.27 -7.50 -21.31
C ASP A 15 -18.66 -6.11 -21.03
N LYS A 16 -18.90 -5.56 -19.83
CA LYS A 16 -17.87 -4.71 -19.23
C LYS A 16 -16.74 -5.63 -18.77
N PRO A 17 -15.50 -5.50 -19.28
CA PRO A 17 -14.39 -6.29 -18.76
C PRO A 17 -14.30 -6.06 -17.26
N LYS A 18 -14.35 -7.14 -16.47
CA LYS A 18 -14.29 -7.06 -15.00
C LYS A 18 -13.00 -6.35 -14.59
N ILE A 19 -13.12 -5.09 -14.15
CA ILE A 19 -12.02 -4.29 -13.61
C ILE A 19 -11.27 -5.14 -12.58
N LEU A 20 -9.94 -5.19 -12.71
CA LEU A 20 -9.10 -5.87 -11.74
C LEU A 20 -9.18 -5.13 -10.41
N GLN A 21 -9.65 -5.81 -9.36
CA GLN A 21 -9.74 -5.20 -8.02
C GLN A 21 -8.36 -4.78 -7.50
N HIS A 22 -7.28 -5.46 -7.91
CA HIS A 22 -5.90 -5.21 -7.51
C HIS A 22 -4.98 -5.12 -8.72
N GLY A 23 -3.87 -4.38 -8.57
CA GLY A 23 -2.81 -4.36 -9.58
C GLY A 23 -1.97 -5.63 -9.59
N GLY A 24 -1.15 -5.82 -10.62
CA GLY A 24 -0.14 -6.88 -10.71
C GLY A 24 -0.64 -8.20 -11.28
N CYS A 25 -1.93 -8.31 -11.61
CA CYS A 25 -2.51 -9.53 -12.21
C CYS A 25 -2.22 -9.64 -13.73
N LEU A 26 -0.94 -9.66 -14.12
CA LEU A 26 -0.52 -9.65 -15.52
C LEU A 26 -1.08 -10.83 -16.34
N THR A 27 -1.21 -12.03 -15.76
CA THR A 27 -1.84 -13.19 -16.43
C THR A 27 -3.26 -12.88 -16.86
N LYS A 28 -4.04 -12.24 -15.98
CA LYS A 28 -5.42 -11.84 -16.30
C LYS A 28 -5.46 -10.66 -17.26
N ALA A 29 -4.52 -9.73 -17.17
CA ALA A 29 -4.39 -8.65 -18.15
C ALA A 29 -4.13 -9.19 -19.57
N ARG A 30 -3.23 -10.18 -19.72
CA ARG A 30 -2.99 -10.87 -21.00
C ARG A 30 -4.22 -11.57 -21.55
N GLN A 31 -5.06 -12.15 -20.68
CA GLN A 31 -6.33 -12.75 -21.11
C GLN A 31 -7.33 -11.69 -21.60
N ILE A 32 -7.34 -10.51 -20.98
CA ILE A 32 -8.20 -9.39 -21.39
C ILE A 32 -7.70 -8.75 -22.70
N PHE A 33 -6.38 -8.66 -22.88
CA PHE A 33 -5.74 -8.04 -24.06
C PHE A 33 -4.79 -9.03 -24.77
N PRO A 34 -5.31 -10.09 -25.42
CA PRO A 34 -4.47 -11.17 -25.97
C PRO A 34 -3.60 -10.75 -27.17
N GLN A 35 -3.89 -9.60 -27.79
CA GLN A 35 -3.13 -9.06 -28.92
C GLN A 35 -2.17 -7.94 -28.51
N ALA A 36 -2.04 -7.67 -27.20
CA ALA A 36 -1.14 -6.64 -26.71
C ALA A 36 0.34 -7.02 -26.95
N PRO A 37 1.22 -6.05 -27.22
CA PRO A 37 2.64 -6.33 -27.40
C PRO A 37 3.27 -6.87 -26.10
N GLU A 38 4.25 -7.76 -26.24
CA GLU A 38 5.09 -8.21 -25.12
C GLU A 38 6.41 -7.40 -25.05
N PRO A 39 7.04 -7.29 -23.86
CA PRO A 39 6.53 -7.73 -22.57
C PRO A 39 5.32 -6.89 -22.12
N PHE A 40 4.35 -7.53 -21.48
CA PHE A 40 3.26 -6.83 -20.80
C PHE A 40 3.79 -6.18 -19.51
N ILE A 41 3.82 -4.85 -19.47
CA ILE A 41 4.40 -4.07 -18.39
C ILE A 41 3.36 -3.80 -17.29
N ASP A 42 3.75 -3.98 -16.04
CA ASP A 42 2.92 -3.63 -14.89
C ASP A 42 3.21 -2.21 -14.38
N LEU A 43 2.29 -1.28 -14.65
CA LEU A 43 2.27 0.07 -14.08
C LEU A 43 1.11 0.22 -13.08
N SER A 44 0.53 -0.88 -12.57
CA SER A 44 -0.70 -0.83 -11.76
C SER A 44 -0.46 -0.95 -10.26
N THR A 45 0.72 -1.36 -9.82
CA THR A 45 1.00 -1.80 -8.44
C THR A 45 1.62 -0.73 -7.53
N GLY A 46 2.25 0.30 -8.10
CA GLY A 46 3.03 1.28 -7.34
C GLY A 46 4.22 0.64 -6.65
N ILE A 47 4.90 -0.29 -7.34
CA ILE A 47 6.16 -0.89 -6.90
C ILE A 47 7.29 -0.11 -7.56
N ASN A 48 8.41 0.08 -6.85
CA ASN A 48 9.58 0.70 -7.44
C ASN A 48 10.09 -0.14 -8.64
N PRO A 49 10.17 0.43 -9.85
CA PRO A 49 10.72 -0.26 -11.01
C PRO A 49 12.23 -0.52 -10.92
N PHE A 50 12.93 0.16 -10.00
CA PHE A 50 14.35 -0.03 -9.75
C PHE A 50 14.54 -0.90 -8.52
N SER A 51 14.64 -2.21 -8.72
CA SER A 51 14.84 -3.16 -7.62
C SER A 51 16.21 -2.99 -6.94
N TYR A 52 16.23 -3.13 -5.62
CA TYR A 52 17.46 -3.22 -4.84
C TYR A 52 18.29 -4.43 -5.33
N PRO A 53 19.60 -4.26 -5.58
CA PRO A 53 20.46 -5.37 -5.98
C PRO A 53 20.69 -6.30 -4.79
N ILE A 54 20.03 -7.46 -4.80
CA ILE A 54 20.12 -8.43 -3.71
C ILE A 54 21.33 -9.35 -3.87
N ASP A 55 22.03 -9.62 -2.77
CA ASP A 55 22.93 -10.75 -2.67
C ASP A 55 22.31 -11.82 -1.75
N TRP A 56 21.92 -12.94 -2.33
CA TRP A 56 21.35 -14.08 -1.59
C TRP A 56 22.30 -15.28 -1.55
N GLN A 57 23.56 -15.09 -1.96
CA GLN A 57 24.56 -16.14 -1.85
C GLN A 57 24.79 -16.50 -0.39
N GLY A 58 24.79 -17.80 -0.09
CA GLY A 58 25.02 -18.32 1.27
C GLY A 58 23.77 -18.37 2.17
N VAL A 59 22.59 -17.98 1.69
CA VAL A 59 21.33 -18.23 2.43
C VAL A 59 21.05 -19.74 2.43
N ASP A 60 21.05 -20.35 3.62
CA ASP A 60 20.66 -21.75 3.79
C ASP A 60 19.14 -21.90 3.76
N LEU A 61 18.62 -22.49 2.68
CA LEU A 61 17.19 -22.73 2.49
C LEU A 61 16.74 -24.09 3.05
N THR A 62 17.65 -24.88 3.63
CA THR A 62 17.38 -26.22 4.14
C THR A 62 17.09 -26.25 5.65
N ARG A 63 17.32 -25.13 6.35
CA ARG A 63 17.00 -24.96 7.77
C ARG A 63 15.97 -23.85 8.00
N LEU A 64 15.35 -23.88 9.18
CA LEU A 64 14.52 -22.79 9.65
C LEU A 64 15.39 -21.61 10.11
N PRO A 65 14.89 -20.37 10.01
CA PRO A 65 15.57 -19.22 10.60
C PRO A 65 15.73 -19.35 12.11
N GLU A 66 16.88 -18.93 12.62
CA GLU A 66 17.15 -18.83 14.05
C GLU A 66 16.57 -17.53 14.63
N PRO A 67 16.20 -17.50 15.92
CA PRO A 67 15.70 -16.29 16.58
C PRO A 67 16.62 -15.06 16.44
N GLU A 68 17.93 -15.26 16.44
CA GLU A 68 18.93 -14.19 16.30
C GLU A 68 18.91 -13.54 14.90
N GLU A 69 18.58 -14.30 13.86
CA GLU A 69 18.44 -13.77 12.50
C GLU A 69 17.21 -12.87 12.38
N GLU A 70 16.11 -13.25 13.05
CA GLU A 70 14.92 -12.43 13.15
C GLU A 70 15.20 -11.14 13.95
N GLU A 71 15.85 -11.27 15.10
CA GLU A 71 16.16 -10.15 15.98
C GLU A 71 17.13 -9.15 15.33
N LYS A 72 18.10 -9.65 14.57
CA LYS A 72 18.98 -8.80 13.75
C LYS A 72 18.17 -7.91 12.81
N LEU A 73 17.21 -8.46 12.06
CA LEU A 73 16.39 -7.66 11.17
C LEU A 73 15.47 -6.70 11.93
N ARG A 74 14.90 -7.11 13.07
CA ARG A 74 14.09 -6.19 13.91
C ARG A 74 14.91 -4.99 14.38
N SER A 75 16.14 -5.21 14.79
CA SER A 75 17.08 -4.15 15.20
C SER A 75 17.42 -3.20 14.05
N ILE A 76 17.75 -3.74 12.86
CA ILE A 76 18.02 -2.94 11.66
C ILE A 76 16.78 -2.12 11.26
N ALA A 77 15.59 -2.75 11.28
CA ALA A 77 14.33 -2.08 10.96
C ALA A 77 13.99 -0.98 11.98
N ALA A 78 14.26 -1.19 13.27
CA ALA A 78 14.09 -0.14 14.28
C ALA A 78 14.95 1.09 13.96
N GLN A 79 16.23 0.88 13.63
CA GLN A 79 17.13 1.96 13.24
C GLN A 79 16.70 2.64 11.92
N ALA A 80 16.30 1.85 10.91
CA ALA A 80 15.87 2.36 9.60
C ALA A 80 14.60 3.21 9.70
N TYR A 81 13.63 2.78 10.51
CA TYR A 81 12.35 3.48 10.68
C TYR A 81 12.34 4.51 11.82
N GLY A 82 13.45 4.66 12.55
CA GLY A 82 13.58 5.63 13.63
C GLY A 82 12.77 5.26 14.88
N VAL A 83 12.60 3.97 15.15
CA VAL A 83 11.94 3.42 16.33
C VAL A 83 12.97 3.18 17.44
N ALA A 84 12.60 3.42 18.70
CA ALA A 84 13.52 3.42 19.83
C ALA A 84 14.15 2.04 20.16
N THR A 85 13.42 0.95 19.95
CA THR A 85 13.84 -0.42 20.27
C THR A 85 13.27 -1.42 19.25
N SER A 86 13.96 -2.54 19.04
CA SER A 86 13.46 -3.67 18.24
C SER A 86 12.21 -4.31 18.84
N ASP A 87 11.96 -4.16 20.16
CA ASP A 87 10.75 -4.61 20.85
C ASP A 87 9.46 -3.99 20.29
N HIS A 88 9.59 -2.83 19.63
CA HIS A 88 8.51 -2.13 18.96
C HIS A 88 8.31 -2.54 17.50
N VAL A 89 9.05 -3.53 17.01
CA VAL A 89 9.02 -3.99 15.61
C VAL A 89 8.52 -5.43 15.53
N CYS A 90 7.54 -5.71 14.68
CA CYS A 90 7.07 -7.05 14.35
C CYS A 90 7.24 -7.31 12.85
N LEU A 91 7.73 -8.49 12.48
CA LEU A 91 7.93 -8.89 11.08
C LEU A 91 6.79 -9.81 10.61
N ALA A 92 6.40 -9.71 9.34
CA ALA A 92 5.40 -10.60 8.75
C ALA A 92 5.66 -10.85 7.26
N SER A 93 5.06 -11.92 6.74
CA SER A 93 5.05 -12.28 5.30
C SER A 93 4.20 -11.31 4.46
N GLY A 94 4.63 -10.05 4.43
CA GLY A 94 3.95 -8.93 3.79
C GLY A 94 2.95 -8.23 4.70
N THR A 95 2.75 -6.94 4.46
CA THR A 95 1.89 -6.07 5.27
C THR A 95 0.41 -6.45 5.20
N GLN A 96 -0.03 -7.11 4.11
CA GLN A 96 -1.41 -7.61 4.01
C GLN A 96 -1.76 -8.61 5.12
N LEU A 97 -0.82 -9.46 5.54
CA LEU A 97 -1.04 -10.38 6.65
C LEU A 97 -1.29 -9.60 7.94
N LEU A 98 -0.46 -8.58 8.21
CA LEU A 98 -0.64 -7.69 9.37
C LEU A 98 -2.01 -7.00 9.31
N ILE A 99 -2.39 -6.43 8.16
CA ILE A 99 -3.70 -5.79 7.96
C ILE A 99 -4.83 -6.75 8.32
N SER A 100 -4.77 -8.00 7.84
CA SER A 100 -5.80 -9.02 8.09
C SER A 100 -5.93 -9.43 9.56
N LEU A 101 -4.84 -9.32 10.34
CA LEU A 101 -4.79 -9.77 11.74
C LEU A 101 -5.05 -8.64 12.76
N LEU A 102 -4.99 -7.37 12.35
CA LEU A 102 -5.27 -6.23 13.24
C LEU A 102 -6.62 -6.31 13.97
N PRO A 103 -7.74 -6.70 13.32
CA PRO A 103 -9.04 -6.82 13.99
C PRO A 103 -9.08 -7.85 15.14
N VAL A 104 -8.14 -8.80 15.15
CA VAL A 104 -8.03 -9.88 16.15
C VAL A 104 -7.32 -9.39 17.41
N ILE A 105 -6.27 -8.58 17.26
CA ILE A 105 -5.43 -8.16 18.40
C ILE A 105 -5.83 -6.82 19.00
N LEU A 106 -6.56 -5.99 18.25
CA LEU A 106 -7.05 -4.69 18.71
C LEU A 106 -8.41 -4.80 19.42
N PRO A 107 -8.74 -3.86 20.33
CA PRO A 107 -10.00 -3.89 21.06
C PRO A 107 -11.24 -3.93 20.16
N VAL A 108 -12.31 -4.52 20.68
CA VAL A 108 -13.58 -4.58 19.97
C VAL A 108 -14.23 -3.21 19.95
N GLY A 109 -14.39 -2.63 18.76
CA GLY A 109 -14.95 -1.29 18.59
C GLY A 109 -15.30 -0.93 17.15
N ARG A 110 -15.73 0.32 16.97
CA ARG A 110 -15.98 0.90 15.64
C ARG A 110 -14.68 1.32 14.98
N VAL A 111 -14.70 1.38 13.66
CA VAL A 111 -13.56 1.76 12.83
C VAL A 111 -13.92 3.02 12.06
N MET A 112 -13.05 4.01 12.07
CA MET A 112 -13.09 5.15 11.17
C MET A 112 -12.04 4.94 10.09
N LEU A 113 -12.42 5.09 8.82
CA LEU A 113 -11.52 4.94 7.69
C LEU A 113 -11.47 6.25 6.91
N LEU A 114 -10.27 6.83 6.78
CA LEU A 114 -10.06 8.05 5.99
C LEU A 114 -10.08 7.72 4.49
N GLU A 115 -11.18 8.02 3.82
CA GLU A 115 -11.48 7.63 2.44
C GLU A 115 -11.43 8.81 1.45
N PRO A 116 -11.16 8.53 0.16
CA PRO A 116 -10.88 7.22 -0.44
C PRO A 116 -9.46 6.72 -0.11
N THR A 117 -9.31 5.42 0.11
CA THR A 117 -8.03 4.80 0.49
C THR A 117 -7.90 3.35 -0.01
N TYR A 118 -6.91 2.61 0.48
CA TYR A 118 -6.70 1.21 0.13
C TYR A 118 -7.89 0.35 0.56
N GLN A 119 -8.55 -0.28 -0.43
CA GLN A 119 -9.84 -0.97 -0.26
C GLN A 119 -9.81 -2.13 0.74
N GLU A 120 -8.64 -2.74 0.96
CA GLU A 120 -8.48 -3.88 1.86
C GLU A 120 -8.85 -3.55 3.30
N TYR A 121 -8.66 -2.31 3.76
CA TYR A 121 -9.08 -1.93 5.11
C TYR A 121 -10.58 -2.09 5.29
N ARG A 122 -11.40 -1.55 4.37
CA ARG A 122 -12.85 -1.73 4.46
C ARG A 122 -13.22 -3.22 4.40
N HIS A 123 -12.63 -3.97 3.47
CA HIS A 123 -12.93 -5.39 3.29
C HIS A 123 -12.62 -6.22 4.55
N VAL A 124 -11.40 -6.10 5.07
CA VAL A 124 -10.93 -6.84 6.26
C VAL A 124 -11.76 -6.50 7.47
N TRP A 125 -11.99 -5.22 7.78
CA TRP A 125 -12.72 -4.88 9.00
C TRP A 125 -14.20 -5.32 8.92
N HIS A 126 -14.85 -5.25 7.75
CA HIS A 126 -16.18 -5.83 7.56
C HIS A 126 -16.21 -7.35 7.71
N SER A 127 -15.19 -8.08 7.29
CA SER A 127 -15.16 -9.55 7.44
C SER A 127 -15.12 -10.00 8.91
N TYR A 128 -14.73 -9.10 9.82
CA TYR A 128 -14.79 -9.30 11.27
C TYR A 128 -16.04 -8.67 11.92
N ALA A 129 -17.07 -8.38 11.13
CA ALA A 129 -18.32 -7.74 11.56
C ALA A 129 -18.10 -6.42 12.32
N ARG A 130 -17.07 -5.66 11.92
CA ARG A 130 -16.76 -4.34 12.49
C ARG A 130 -17.51 -3.27 11.72
N GLU A 131 -18.18 -2.36 12.43
CA GLU A 131 -18.80 -1.20 11.81
C GLU A 131 -17.72 -0.22 11.36
N VAL A 132 -17.69 0.09 10.05
CA VAL A 132 -16.71 0.99 9.43
C VAL A 132 -17.39 2.30 8.98
N ILE A 133 -17.03 3.39 9.66
CA ILE A 133 -17.46 4.77 9.39
C ILE A 133 -16.45 5.43 8.44
N SER A 134 -16.95 6.06 7.39
CA SER A 134 -16.12 6.85 6.48
C SER A 134 -15.77 8.22 7.08
N CYS A 135 -14.51 8.61 6.98
CA CYS A 135 -14.02 9.96 7.24
C CYS A 135 -13.39 10.53 5.97
N HIS A 136 -13.42 11.84 5.80
CA HIS A 136 -12.86 12.52 4.62
C HIS A 136 -11.81 13.59 4.98
N SER A 137 -11.56 13.82 6.27
CA SER A 137 -10.48 14.67 6.75
C SER A 137 -9.99 14.24 8.13
N LEU A 138 -8.79 14.72 8.53
CA LEU A 138 -8.27 14.47 9.87
C LEU A 138 -9.11 15.18 10.95
N GLU A 139 -9.67 16.35 10.63
CA GLU A 139 -10.54 17.13 11.51
C GLU A 139 -11.84 16.37 11.81
N GLN A 140 -12.44 15.75 10.79
CA GLN A 140 -13.63 14.93 10.97
C GLN A 140 -13.33 13.72 11.86
N MET A 141 -12.19 13.05 11.64
CA MET A 141 -11.75 11.92 12.47
C MET A 141 -11.49 12.36 13.92
N ALA A 142 -10.81 13.48 14.12
CA ALA A 142 -10.59 14.09 15.42
C ALA A 142 -11.92 14.40 16.13
N HIS A 143 -12.88 14.99 15.41
CA HIS A 143 -14.20 15.29 15.94
C HIS A 143 -14.91 14.03 16.42
N TYR A 144 -14.90 12.94 15.65
CA TYR A 144 -15.50 11.67 16.07
C TYR A 144 -14.88 11.14 17.37
N TYR A 145 -13.55 11.17 17.53
CA TYR A 145 -12.93 10.78 18.81
C TYR A 145 -13.47 11.57 19.99
N THR A 146 -13.66 12.89 19.84
CA THR A 146 -14.14 13.74 20.94
C THR A 146 -15.61 13.53 21.30
N GLN A 147 -16.43 13.07 20.35
CA GLN A 147 -17.86 12.84 20.55
C GLN A 147 -18.18 11.38 20.90
N TYR A 148 -17.21 10.47 20.76
CA TYR A 148 -17.43 9.06 20.99
C TYR A 148 -17.61 8.77 22.49
N PRO A 149 -18.51 7.85 22.88
CA PRO A 149 -18.72 7.52 24.29
C PRO A 149 -17.43 7.08 24.97
N GLN A 150 -17.12 7.70 26.11
CA GLN A 150 -15.93 7.38 26.90
C GLN A 150 -15.94 5.89 27.29
N GLY A 151 -14.76 5.26 27.21
CA GLY A 151 -14.59 3.83 27.47
C GLY A 151 -15.01 2.88 26.35
N SER A 152 -15.57 3.40 25.24
CA SER A 152 -15.86 2.59 24.05
C SER A 152 -14.69 2.65 23.06
N PRO A 153 -14.13 1.52 22.59
CA PRO A 153 -13.02 1.56 21.65
C PRO A 153 -13.43 2.14 20.28
N LEU A 154 -12.58 3.02 19.76
CA LEU A 154 -12.69 3.62 18.44
C LEU A 154 -11.33 3.59 17.75
N ILE A 155 -11.28 3.07 16.52
CA ILE A 155 -10.04 2.83 15.78
C ILE A 155 -10.05 3.67 14.51
N GLY A 156 -9.14 4.62 14.39
CA GLY A 156 -8.94 5.41 13.18
C GLY A 156 -7.89 4.78 12.27
N ILE A 157 -8.14 4.76 10.98
CA ILE A 157 -7.24 4.19 9.97
C ILE A 157 -7.03 5.19 8.85
N LEU A 158 -5.77 5.44 8.49
CA LEU A 158 -5.39 6.22 7.32
C LEU A 158 -4.09 5.70 6.71
N CYS A 159 -3.89 5.95 5.42
CA CYS A 159 -2.62 5.72 4.73
C CYS A 159 -1.88 7.05 4.56
N ASN A 160 -0.55 7.05 4.76
CA ASN A 160 0.29 8.24 4.63
C ASN A 160 1.71 7.87 4.15
N PRO A 161 2.08 8.10 2.87
CA PRO A 161 1.25 8.62 1.79
C PRO A 161 0.07 7.71 1.44
N ASN A 162 -1.04 8.31 1.03
CA ASN A 162 -2.26 7.55 0.74
C ASN A 162 -2.21 6.83 -0.61
N ASN A 163 -2.82 5.66 -0.66
CA ASN A 163 -3.19 4.98 -1.90
C ASN A 163 -4.71 5.14 -2.11
N PRO A 164 -5.19 5.82 -3.16
CA PRO A 164 -4.51 5.96 -4.45
C PRO A 164 -4.00 7.35 -4.83
N ASP A 165 -4.31 8.40 -4.07
CA ASP A 165 -4.09 9.79 -4.49
C ASP A 165 -2.74 10.38 -4.05
N GLY A 166 -1.94 9.65 -3.27
CA GLY A 166 -0.65 10.11 -2.79
C GLY A 166 -0.74 11.22 -1.74
N ARG A 167 -1.93 11.56 -1.21
CA ARG A 167 -2.03 12.62 -0.20
C ARG A 167 -1.15 12.30 1.01
N LYS A 168 -0.50 13.33 1.54
CA LYS A 168 0.39 13.26 2.69
C LYS A 168 -0.06 14.25 3.76
N PHE A 169 0.09 13.85 5.01
CA PHE A 169 -0.15 14.68 6.18
C PHE A 169 1.18 14.93 6.90
N PRO A 170 1.47 16.18 7.28
CA PRO A 170 2.59 16.52 8.13
C PRO A 170 2.60 15.73 9.44
N LYS A 171 3.79 15.32 9.91
CA LYS A 171 3.97 14.56 11.15
C LYS A 171 3.30 15.21 12.37
N ASN A 172 3.34 16.54 12.47
CA ASN A 172 2.72 17.29 13.57
C ASN A 172 1.18 17.19 13.58
N GLN A 173 0.53 17.11 12.41
CA GLN A 173 -0.92 16.90 12.31
C GLN A 173 -1.29 15.49 12.76
N LEU A 174 -0.54 14.49 12.31
CA LEU A 174 -0.75 13.10 12.72
C LEU A 174 -0.49 12.90 14.22
N ALA A 175 0.53 13.55 14.77
CA ALA A 175 0.80 13.56 16.20
C ALA A 175 -0.31 14.26 17.00
N ALA A 176 -0.91 15.32 16.48
CA ALA A 176 -2.08 15.96 17.09
C ALA A 176 -3.30 15.01 17.10
N LEU A 177 -3.58 14.34 15.98
CA LEU A 177 -4.64 13.35 15.89
C LEU A 177 -4.42 12.17 16.85
N LEU A 178 -3.18 11.66 16.95
CA LEU A 178 -2.82 10.61 17.90
C LEU A 178 -3.10 11.05 19.34
N ARG A 179 -2.71 12.27 19.73
CA ARG A 179 -3.02 12.81 21.05
C ARG A 179 -4.52 12.86 21.31
N THR A 180 -5.31 13.34 20.35
CA THR A 180 -6.78 13.37 20.45
C THR A 180 -7.37 11.96 20.60
N ALA A 181 -6.90 10.99 19.81
CA ALA A 181 -7.34 9.60 19.92
C ALA A 181 -7.05 9.06 21.33
N ARG A 182 -5.80 9.20 21.80
CA ARG A 182 -5.35 8.71 23.11
C ARG A 182 -6.14 9.30 24.28
N GLN A 183 -6.38 10.61 24.26
CA GLN A 183 -7.18 11.30 25.29
C GLN A 183 -8.61 10.77 25.41
N ASN A 184 -9.12 10.10 24.36
CA ASN A 184 -10.45 9.52 24.31
C ASN A 184 -10.42 7.97 24.26
N GLY A 185 -9.30 7.34 24.63
CA GLY A 185 -9.16 5.88 24.65
C GLY A 185 -9.17 5.21 23.26
N GLY A 186 -8.95 5.99 22.20
CA GLY A 186 -8.94 5.55 20.81
C GLY A 186 -7.59 5.06 20.32
N TRP A 187 -7.62 4.36 19.19
CA TRP A 187 -6.46 3.85 18.47
C TRP A 187 -6.30 4.54 17.13
N LEU A 188 -5.08 4.69 16.65
CA LEU A 188 -4.75 5.21 15.33
C LEU A 188 -3.81 4.24 14.62
N ILE A 189 -4.23 3.79 13.44
CA ILE A 189 -3.49 2.94 12.53
C ILE A 189 -3.06 3.77 11.33
N ILE A 190 -1.76 3.86 11.10
CA ILE A 190 -1.19 4.61 9.97
C ILE A 190 -0.43 3.66 9.07
N ASP A 191 -0.93 3.48 7.86
CA ASP A 191 -0.25 2.72 6.81
C ASP A 191 0.77 3.60 6.10
N GLU A 192 2.03 3.33 6.36
CA GLU A 192 3.18 4.01 5.79
C GLU A 192 3.85 3.15 4.69
N ALA A 193 3.06 2.37 3.93
CA ALA A 193 3.56 1.51 2.85
C ALA A 193 4.41 2.21 1.78
N TYR A 194 4.24 3.53 1.60
CA TYR A 194 4.99 4.35 0.63
C TYR A 194 5.95 5.34 1.31
N ALA A 195 6.14 5.27 2.63
CA ALA A 195 6.81 6.34 3.38
C ALA A 195 8.34 6.36 3.29
N ASP A 196 9.00 5.26 2.88
CA ASP A 196 10.48 5.17 2.95
C ASP A 196 11.21 6.24 2.12
N MET A 197 10.54 6.80 1.11
CA MET A 197 11.07 7.86 0.23
C MET A 197 10.28 9.17 0.33
N GLU A 198 9.31 9.30 1.25
CA GLU A 198 8.22 10.29 1.11
C GLU A 198 8.09 11.30 2.26
N GLY A 199 9.20 11.57 2.96
CA GLY A 199 9.26 12.61 3.99
C GLY A 199 9.13 12.07 5.42
N GLU A 200 8.55 12.87 6.32
CA GLU A 200 8.56 12.57 7.76
C GLU A 200 7.52 11.52 8.16
N SER A 201 8.01 10.43 8.75
CA SER A 201 7.19 9.38 9.34
C SER A 201 6.78 9.66 10.79
N ILE A 202 5.63 9.12 11.18
CA ILE A 202 5.18 9.09 12.58
C ILE A 202 5.81 7.95 13.40
N ALA A 203 6.52 7.01 12.78
CA ALA A 203 7.07 5.82 13.42
C ALA A 203 7.95 6.13 14.66
N GLY A 204 8.60 7.29 14.70
CA GLY A 204 9.36 7.73 15.88
C GLY A 204 8.52 8.00 17.15
N LEU A 205 7.19 8.01 17.05
CA LEU A 205 6.26 8.08 18.19
C LEU A 205 5.77 6.69 18.65
N VAL A 206 6.21 5.62 17.99
CA VAL A 206 5.87 4.25 18.38
C VAL A 206 6.41 3.95 19.78
N GLY A 207 5.54 3.42 20.64
CA GLY A 207 5.75 3.31 22.08
C GLY A 207 4.70 4.11 22.85
N GLU A 208 4.11 5.13 22.22
CA GLU A 208 2.87 5.73 22.69
C GLU A 208 1.70 4.73 22.58
N GLU A 209 0.86 4.66 23.60
CA GLU A 209 -0.35 3.85 23.58
C GLU A 209 -1.27 4.26 22.41
N GLY A 210 -1.95 3.29 21.81
CA GLY A 210 -2.93 3.55 20.76
C GLY A 210 -2.37 3.74 19.36
N LEU A 211 -1.05 3.72 19.12
CA LEU A 211 -0.46 3.85 17.78
C LEU A 211 -0.06 2.49 17.19
N VAL A 212 -0.48 2.24 15.94
CA VAL A 212 0.06 1.18 15.07
C VAL A 212 0.51 1.80 13.77
N VAL A 213 1.75 1.55 13.36
CA VAL A 213 2.28 1.94 12.04
C VAL A 213 2.61 0.70 11.23
N LEU A 214 2.26 0.70 9.94
CA LEU A 214 2.58 -0.39 9.03
C LEU A 214 3.61 0.05 8.00
N ARG A 215 4.61 -0.79 7.71
CA ARG A 215 5.60 -0.57 6.64
C ARG A 215 5.61 -1.72 5.65
N SER A 216 5.77 -1.40 4.37
CA SER A 216 5.80 -2.35 3.26
C SER A 216 7.16 -2.36 2.57
N PHE A 217 8.02 -3.32 2.91
CA PHE A 217 9.37 -3.44 2.34
C PHE A 217 9.37 -3.49 0.81
N GLY A 218 8.48 -4.30 0.25
CA GLY A 218 8.50 -4.60 -1.18
C GLY A 218 8.14 -3.44 -2.12
N LYS A 219 7.73 -2.28 -1.59
CA LYS A 219 7.35 -1.10 -2.38
C LYS A 219 8.58 -0.32 -2.79
N SER A 220 9.20 0.36 -1.84
CA SER A 220 10.34 1.27 -2.03
C SER A 220 11.58 0.55 -2.52
N TYR A 221 11.79 -0.71 -2.14
CA TYR A 221 12.95 -1.49 -2.56
C TYR A 221 12.74 -2.25 -3.88
N GLY A 222 11.54 -2.19 -4.48
CA GLY A 222 11.25 -2.91 -5.74
C GLY A 222 11.30 -4.43 -5.61
N LEU A 223 11.07 -4.94 -4.39
CA LEU A 223 11.19 -6.35 -4.02
C LEU A 223 9.85 -6.93 -3.54
N ALA A 224 8.76 -6.61 -4.23
CA ALA A 224 7.41 -7.01 -3.82
C ALA A 224 7.22 -8.52 -3.68
N GLY A 225 7.98 -9.32 -4.44
CA GLY A 225 7.98 -10.79 -4.38
C GLY A 225 8.61 -11.37 -3.12
N VAL A 226 9.42 -10.62 -2.38
CA VAL A 226 10.03 -11.06 -1.09
C VAL A 226 8.97 -11.25 -0.01
N ARG A 227 7.81 -10.59 -0.14
CA ARG A 227 6.70 -10.65 0.82
C ARG A 227 7.16 -10.34 2.24
N LEU A 228 7.69 -9.14 2.47
CA LEU A 228 8.04 -8.67 3.81
C LEU A 228 7.27 -7.40 4.17
N GLY A 229 6.77 -7.35 5.40
CA GLY A 229 6.13 -6.18 5.99
C GLY A 229 6.45 -6.07 7.47
N PHE A 230 6.27 -4.86 8.02
CA PHE A 230 6.53 -4.58 9.43
C PHE A 230 5.31 -3.94 10.07
N LEU A 231 5.04 -4.33 11.31
CA LEU A 231 4.17 -3.60 12.23
C LEU A 231 5.03 -2.94 13.29
N LEU A 232 4.86 -1.64 13.47
CA LEU A 232 5.55 -0.86 14.49
C LEU A 232 4.49 -0.40 15.51
N SER A 233 4.62 -0.84 16.76
CA SER A 233 3.68 -0.49 17.84
C SER A 233 4.33 -0.68 19.20
N SER A 234 3.58 -0.49 20.29
CA SER A 234 4.06 -0.81 21.63
C SER A 234 4.42 -2.29 21.75
N GLU A 235 5.34 -2.61 22.67
CA GLU A 235 5.78 -3.99 22.91
C GLU A 235 4.61 -4.95 23.13
N VAL A 236 3.57 -4.53 23.85
CA VAL A 236 2.36 -5.32 24.10
C VAL A 236 1.66 -5.74 22.81
N ILE A 237 1.54 -4.82 21.83
CA ILE A 237 0.91 -5.12 20.55
C ILE A 237 1.81 -5.98 19.67
N VAL A 238 3.11 -5.71 19.68
CA VAL A 238 4.10 -6.53 18.98
C VAL A 238 4.08 -7.97 19.50
N GLN A 239 4.09 -8.18 20.81
CA GLN A 239 4.00 -9.50 21.43
C GLN A 239 2.70 -10.22 21.07
N LYS A 240 1.55 -9.54 21.12
CA LYS A 240 0.26 -10.13 20.69
C LYS A 240 0.31 -10.58 19.23
N MET A 241 0.85 -9.74 18.33
CA MET A 241 0.95 -10.07 16.92
C MET A 241 1.91 -11.26 16.68
N ARG A 242 3.07 -11.26 17.35
CA ARG A 242 4.03 -12.38 17.29
C ARG A 242 3.42 -13.70 17.79
N GLN A 243 2.71 -13.66 18.92
CA GLN A 243 2.04 -14.83 19.48
C GLN A 243 0.96 -15.36 18.52
N LEU A 244 0.21 -14.47 17.88
CA LEU A 244 -0.83 -14.85 16.93
C LEU A 244 -0.26 -15.50 15.65
N MET A 245 0.88 -15.01 15.14
CA MET A 245 1.52 -15.56 13.94
C MET A 245 2.33 -16.83 14.22
N GLY A 246 2.83 -17.00 15.45
CA GLY A 246 3.69 -18.13 15.80
C GLY A 246 5.12 -17.99 15.27
N PRO A 247 5.93 -19.06 15.37
CA PRO A 247 7.33 -19.04 14.96
C PRO A 247 7.50 -18.96 13.43
N TRP A 248 8.64 -18.43 12.99
CA TRP A 248 9.06 -18.31 11.59
C TRP A 248 8.07 -17.63 10.63
N PRO A 249 7.51 -16.45 10.97
CA PRO A 249 6.55 -15.74 10.11
C PRO A 249 7.19 -15.19 8.82
N VAL A 250 8.52 -15.23 8.69
CA VAL A 250 9.31 -14.67 7.58
C VAL A 250 10.41 -15.66 7.17
N SER A 251 10.67 -15.77 5.87
CA SER A 251 11.67 -16.70 5.31
C SER A 251 13.11 -16.21 5.51
N ALA A 252 14.08 -17.14 5.55
CA ALA A 252 15.52 -16.83 5.64
C ALA A 252 15.99 -15.88 4.52
N LEU A 253 15.45 -16.04 3.31
CA LEU A 253 15.73 -15.15 2.18
C LEU A 253 15.25 -13.72 2.46
N ALA A 254 14.02 -13.56 2.94
CA ALA A 254 13.47 -12.25 3.27
C ALA A 254 14.24 -11.58 4.41
N LEU A 255 14.63 -12.34 5.44
CA LEU A 255 15.48 -11.83 6.53
C LEU A 255 16.81 -11.29 6.01
N THR A 256 17.52 -12.09 5.20
CA THR A 256 18.85 -11.76 4.68
C THR A 256 18.81 -10.55 3.75
N VAL A 257 17.91 -10.58 2.77
CA VAL A 257 17.77 -9.51 1.77
C VAL A 257 17.36 -8.19 2.43
N ALA A 258 16.46 -8.22 3.39
CA ALA A 258 15.99 -7.01 4.05
C ALA A 258 17.04 -6.38 4.96
N CYS A 259 17.92 -7.17 5.59
CA CYS A 259 19.06 -6.63 6.34
C CYS A 259 19.92 -5.74 5.43
N GLN A 260 20.34 -6.26 4.26
CA GLN A 260 21.16 -5.52 3.31
C GLN A 260 20.48 -4.23 2.83
N ALA A 261 19.23 -4.37 2.39
CA ALA A 261 18.49 -3.27 1.79
C ALA A 261 18.19 -2.14 2.79
N LEU A 262 17.79 -2.46 4.03
CA LEU A 262 17.48 -1.45 5.05
C LEU A 262 18.73 -0.74 5.60
N GLU A 263 19.90 -1.37 5.56
CA GLU A 263 21.18 -0.76 5.94
C GLU A 263 21.69 0.21 4.86
N ASP A 264 21.37 -0.04 3.59
CA ASP A 264 21.86 0.74 2.44
C ASP A 264 21.02 2.02 2.18
N ARG A 265 21.15 2.98 3.09
CA ARG A 265 20.51 4.30 2.97
C ARG A 265 20.99 5.09 1.75
N GLN A 266 22.21 4.82 1.27
CA GLN A 266 22.77 5.51 0.11
C GLN A 266 22.08 5.07 -1.17
N TRP A 267 21.81 3.76 -1.33
CA TRP A 267 21.01 3.26 -2.43
C TRP A 267 19.61 3.87 -2.41
N LEU A 268 18.94 3.91 -1.26
CA LEU A 268 17.59 4.45 -1.14
C LEU A 268 17.54 5.92 -1.58
N THR A 269 18.50 6.73 -1.12
CA THR A 269 18.64 8.15 -1.49
C THR A 269 18.89 8.33 -2.99
N ASN A 270 19.75 7.50 -3.60
CA ASN A 270 20.03 7.56 -5.02
C ASN A 270 18.83 7.12 -5.86
N CYS A 271 18.11 6.10 -5.39
CA CYS A 271 16.92 5.58 -6.04
C CYS A 271 15.79 6.61 -6.04
N GLN A 272 15.57 7.30 -4.91
CA GLN A 272 14.62 8.41 -4.81
C GLN A 272 14.88 9.49 -5.88
N LYS A 273 16.13 9.96 -6.02
CA LYS A 273 16.49 10.95 -7.06
C LYS A 273 16.20 10.45 -8.48
N LYS A 274 16.44 9.17 -8.74
CA LYS A 274 16.15 8.55 -10.03
C LYS A 274 14.65 8.51 -10.31
N LEU A 275 13.84 8.20 -9.28
CA LEU A 275 12.38 8.20 -9.37
C LEU A 275 11.83 9.62 -9.57
N GLU A 276 12.42 10.64 -8.96
CA GLU A 276 12.06 12.04 -9.20
C GLU A 276 12.26 12.43 -10.67
N GLN A 277 13.41 12.09 -11.25
CA GLN A 277 13.70 12.34 -12.66
C GLN A 277 12.70 11.65 -13.60
N GLN A 278 12.40 10.37 -13.35
CA GLN A 278 11.37 9.65 -14.14
C GLN A 278 9.98 10.23 -13.92
N GLY A 279 9.68 10.69 -12.72
CA GLY A 279 8.44 11.36 -12.36
C GLY A 279 8.23 12.64 -13.18
N TYR A 280 9.27 13.47 -13.34
CA TYR A 280 9.19 14.66 -14.18
C TYR A 280 8.89 14.32 -15.65
N ALA A 281 9.61 13.35 -16.22
CA ALA A 281 9.38 12.91 -17.59
C ALA A 281 7.95 12.36 -17.80
N LEU A 282 7.44 11.60 -16.82
CA LEU A 282 6.07 11.09 -16.85
C LEU A 282 5.02 12.21 -16.78
N GLN A 283 5.24 13.23 -15.94
CA GLN A 283 4.36 14.39 -15.85
C GLN A 283 4.34 15.20 -17.15
N GLU A 284 5.48 15.34 -17.84
CA GLU A 284 5.55 16.00 -19.15
C GLU A 284 4.67 15.29 -20.19
N ILE A 285 4.75 13.95 -20.26
CA ILE A 285 3.91 13.14 -21.15
C ILE A 285 2.42 13.31 -20.80
N PHE A 286 2.06 13.30 -19.51
CA PHE A 286 0.68 13.56 -19.11
C PHE A 286 0.21 14.95 -19.54
N SER A 287 1.04 15.97 -19.37
CA SER A 287 0.72 17.34 -19.80
C SER A 287 0.51 17.42 -21.32
N GLN A 288 1.34 16.75 -22.12
CA GLN A 288 1.20 16.72 -23.58
C GLN A 288 -0.06 15.99 -24.03
N ALA A 289 -0.46 14.95 -23.30
CA ALA A 289 -1.71 14.22 -23.52
C ALA A 289 -2.96 14.95 -22.95
N GLY A 290 -2.81 16.12 -22.32
CA GLY A 290 -3.93 16.84 -21.70
C GLY A 290 -4.50 16.17 -20.44
N LEU A 291 -3.72 15.30 -19.80
CA LEU A 291 -4.10 14.59 -18.58
C LEU A 291 -3.76 15.42 -17.34
N VAL A 292 -4.72 15.54 -16.42
CA VAL A 292 -4.53 16.24 -15.14
C VAL A 292 -4.10 15.25 -14.06
N CYS A 293 -2.90 15.43 -13.53
CA CYS A 293 -2.44 14.73 -12.35
C CYS A 293 -3.14 15.27 -11.09
N GLN A 294 -3.95 14.44 -10.44
CA GLN A 294 -4.64 14.79 -9.19
C GLN A 294 -3.73 14.67 -7.97
N GLY A 295 -2.77 13.75 -7.99
CA GLY A 295 -1.85 13.52 -6.88
C GLY A 295 -0.88 12.39 -7.18
N HIS A 296 0.18 12.26 -6.38
CA HIS A 296 1.25 11.30 -6.67
C HIS A 296 2.07 10.94 -5.44
N THR A 297 2.85 9.88 -5.61
CA THR A 297 4.03 9.55 -4.82
C THR A 297 5.22 9.41 -5.78
N HIS A 298 6.43 9.18 -5.26
CA HIS A 298 7.59 8.76 -6.06
C HIS A 298 7.34 7.44 -6.83
N LEU A 299 6.33 6.64 -6.46
CA LEU A 299 6.08 5.32 -7.04
C LEU A 299 4.85 5.24 -7.95
N PHE A 300 3.99 6.26 -7.96
CA PHE A 300 2.82 6.31 -8.84
C PHE A 300 2.22 7.72 -8.93
N TYR A 301 1.44 7.92 -9.99
CA TYR A 301 0.65 9.10 -10.27
C TYR A 301 -0.82 8.72 -10.40
N LEU A 302 -1.71 9.57 -9.88
CA LEU A 302 -3.15 9.47 -10.07
C LEU A 302 -3.60 10.54 -11.06
N VAL A 303 -4.16 10.10 -12.17
CA VAL A 303 -4.76 10.96 -13.19
C VAL A 303 -6.28 10.98 -13.01
N ASN A 304 -6.88 12.16 -13.15
CA ASN A 304 -8.33 12.35 -13.16
C ASN A 304 -8.80 12.72 -14.57
N THR A 305 -9.59 11.84 -15.18
CA THR A 305 -10.16 12.03 -16.52
C THR A 305 -11.45 11.25 -16.65
N VAL A 306 -12.47 11.85 -17.28
CA VAL A 306 -13.74 11.18 -17.60
C VAL A 306 -13.56 9.97 -18.53
N PHE A 307 -12.38 9.83 -19.14
CA PHE A 307 -12.02 8.74 -20.02
C PHE A 307 -11.24 7.61 -19.33
N ALA A 308 -11.07 7.62 -18.01
CA ALA A 308 -10.11 6.73 -17.33
C ALA A 308 -10.30 5.24 -17.65
N HIS A 309 -11.54 4.75 -17.73
CA HIS A 309 -11.78 3.36 -18.13
C HIS A 309 -11.43 3.09 -19.61
N LYS A 310 -11.78 4.00 -20.53
CA LYS A 310 -11.42 3.87 -21.95
C LYS A 310 -9.91 3.95 -22.14
N LEU A 311 -9.25 4.84 -21.40
CA LEU A 311 -7.81 4.99 -21.38
C LEU A 311 -7.12 3.74 -20.82
N TRP A 312 -7.63 3.15 -19.74
CA TRP A 312 -7.15 1.87 -19.23
C TRP A 312 -7.24 0.76 -20.27
N GLN A 313 -8.38 0.64 -20.96
CA GLN A 313 -8.53 -0.32 -22.04
C GLN A 313 -7.53 -0.07 -23.17
N HIS A 314 -7.39 1.18 -23.59
CA HIS A 314 -6.44 1.58 -24.63
C HIS A 314 -5.01 1.21 -24.24
N LEU A 315 -4.53 1.67 -23.09
CA LEU A 315 -3.19 1.32 -22.57
C LEU A 315 -2.99 -0.20 -22.44
N GLY A 316 -4.03 -0.93 -22.07
CA GLY A 316 -4.03 -2.39 -22.05
C GLY A 316 -3.77 -3.04 -23.42
N HIS A 317 -4.33 -2.50 -24.51
CA HIS A 317 -4.03 -2.95 -25.88
C HIS A 317 -2.59 -2.64 -26.29
N TYR A 318 -1.97 -1.61 -25.69
CA TYR A 318 -0.55 -1.33 -25.82
C TYR A 318 0.29 -2.11 -24.80
N GLY A 319 -0.25 -3.12 -24.10
CA GLY A 319 0.46 -3.97 -23.15
C GLY A 319 1.00 -3.24 -21.92
N LEU A 320 0.31 -2.18 -21.50
CA LEU A 320 0.62 -1.38 -20.31
C LEU A 320 -0.53 -1.53 -19.31
N LEU A 321 -0.30 -2.27 -18.22
CA LEU A 321 -1.32 -2.47 -17.20
C LEU A 321 -1.32 -1.30 -16.23
N THR A 322 -2.38 -0.51 -16.21
CA THR A 322 -2.61 0.57 -15.23
C THR A 322 -3.76 0.20 -14.28
N ARG A 323 -4.06 1.05 -13.28
CA ARG A 323 -5.07 0.74 -12.25
C ARG A 323 -6.27 1.69 -12.31
N CYS A 324 -7.45 1.14 -12.59
CA CYS A 324 -8.74 1.80 -12.37
C CYS A 324 -9.31 1.53 -10.98
N PHE A 325 -10.32 2.32 -10.59
CA PHE A 325 -11.00 2.19 -9.31
C PHE A 325 -12.51 2.09 -9.51
N SER A 326 -13.12 1.04 -8.97
CA SER A 326 -14.58 0.83 -9.08
C SER A 326 -15.41 1.88 -8.35
N TYR A 327 -14.85 2.56 -7.35
CA TYR A 327 -15.52 3.63 -6.60
C TYR A 327 -15.35 5.02 -7.23
N ASN A 328 -14.50 5.17 -8.25
CA ASN A 328 -14.32 6.42 -8.98
C ASN A 328 -13.92 6.12 -10.42
N GLU A 329 -14.90 6.21 -11.32
CA GLU A 329 -14.73 5.87 -12.75
C GLU A 329 -13.81 6.83 -13.51
N ASN A 330 -13.48 8.00 -12.92
CA ASN A 330 -12.60 8.99 -13.53
C ASN A 330 -11.13 8.83 -13.11
N TRP A 331 -10.83 7.87 -12.25
CA TRP A 331 -9.49 7.71 -11.70
C TRP A 331 -8.70 6.62 -12.39
N LEU A 332 -7.49 6.99 -12.83
CA LEU A 332 -6.49 6.08 -13.37
C LEU A 332 -5.16 6.29 -12.66
N ARG A 333 -4.67 5.27 -11.96
CA ARG A 333 -3.35 5.29 -11.33
C ARG A 333 -2.32 4.59 -12.21
N ILE A 334 -1.19 5.25 -12.41
CA ILE A 334 -0.10 4.83 -13.29
C ILE A 334 1.20 4.85 -12.50
N GLY A 335 1.91 3.72 -12.48
CA GLY A 335 3.23 3.56 -11.86
C GLY A 335 4.34 4.16 -12.72
N ILE A 336 5.55 4.22 -12.14
CA ILE A 336 6.72 4.78 -12.84
C ILE A 336 7.26 3.80 -13.88
N PRO A 337 7.46 4.24 -15.15
CA PRO A 337 8.18 3.45 -16.15
C PRO A 337 9.61 3.11 -15.73
N GLU A 338 10.03 1.86 -15.96
CA GLU A 338 11.36 1.36 -15.56
C GLU A 338 12.52 1.85 -16.44
N ASN A 339 12.24 2.27 -17.66
CA ASN A 339 13.27 2.73 -18.61
C ASN A 339 12.64 3.59 -19.71
N GLY A 340 13.49 4.17 -20.55
CA GLY A 340 13.06 5.02 -21.66
C GLY A 340 12.17 4.32 -22.68
N ALA A 341 12.35 3.01 -22.92
CA ALA A 341 11.52 2.26 -23.87
C ALA A 341 10.08 2.08 -23.37
N VAL A 342 9.89 1.83 -22.06
CA VAL A 342 8.55 1.79 -21.46
C VAL A 342 7.91 3.17 -21.46
N LEU A 343 8.69 4.22 -21.18
CA LEU A 343 8.23 5.61 -21.21
C LEU A 343 7.76 6.02 -22.62
N GLU A 344 8.56 5.74 -23.64
CA GLU A 344 8.23 5.98 -25.05
C GLU A 344 7.00 5.18 -25.49
N ARG A 345 6.88 3.92 -25.06
CA ARG A 345 5.68 3.11 -25.33
C ARG A 345 4.43 3.71 -24.70
N LEU A 346 4.53 4.24 -23.49
CA LEU A 346 3.42 4.94 -22.82
C LEU A 346 3.07 6.24 -23.56
N ASP A 347 4.06 7.03 -23.94
CA ASP A 347 3.86 8.28 -24.70
C ASP A 347 3.19 8.04 -26.05
N ASN A 348 3.69 7.05 -26.82
CA ASN A 348 3.09 6.62 -28.08
C ASN A 348 1.64 6.15 -27.89
N ALA A 349 1.37 5.38 -26.83
CA ALA A 349 0.00 4.96 -26.54
C ALA A 349 -0.90 6.17 -26.22
N LEU A 350 -0.42 7.13 -25.43
CA LEU A 350 -1.18 8.32 -25.06
C LEU A 350 -1.44 9.26 -26.25
N SER A 351 -0.45 9.47 -27.13
CA SER A 351 -0.61 10.33 -28.32
C SER A 351 -1.61 9.77 -29.35
N LEU A 352 -1.79 8.45 -29.38
CA LEU A 352 -2.77 7.76 -30.22
C LEU A 352 -4.16 7.63 -29.55
N PHE A 353 -4.34 8.13 -28.32
CA PHE A 353 -5.63 8.13 -27.65
C PHE A 353 -6.42 9.39 -28.01
N HIS A 354 -7.62 9.20 -28.54
CA HIS A 354 -8.53 10.31 -28.83
C HIS A 354 -9.39 10.58 -27.59
N PHE A 355 -9.07 11.67 -26.88
CA PHE A 355 -9.82 12.18 -25.74
C PHE A 355 -11.19 12.70 -26.16
#